data_AF-A0A4Q2YF33-F1
#
_entry.id   AF-A0A4Q2YF33-F1
#
_cell.length_a   1.000
_cell.length_b   1.000
_cell.length_c   1.000
_cell.angle_alpha   90.00
_cell.angle_beta   90.00
_cell.angle_gamma   90.00
#
_symmetry.space_group_name_H-M   'P 1'
#
loop_
_entity.id
_entity.type
_entity.pdbx_description
1 polymer ?
#
loop_
_entity_poly.entity_id
_entity_poly.type
_entity_poly.pdbx_seq_one_letter_code
_entity_poly.pdbx_strand_id
1 'polypeptide(L)'
;MKTMGATEAKNNFGLFIETLMTDGAIILTRNGRRIALCRTTEEELLEREKAKSHAGAWLRRKLRQPSSSMAQTATAQELMDLMEIDECEARELFPEKFAE
;
A
#
# COMPACT_ATOMS: atom_id res chain seq x y z
N MET A 1 1.98 -14.79 18.66
CA MET A 1 2.25 -14.96 17.21
C MET A 1 2.83 -16.35 16.98
N LYS A 2 2.05 -17.25 16.40
CA LYS A 2 2.44 -18.66 16.19
C LYS A 2 3.35 -18.77 14.96
N THR A 3 4.32 -19.68 15.01
CA THR A 3 5.23 -19.95 13.88
C THR A 3 4.99 -21.36 13.38
N MET A 4 4.93 -21.56 12.06
CA MET A 4 4.66 -22.85 11.43
C MET A 4 5.56 -23.04 10.21
N GLY A 5 6.07 -24.26 9.99
CA GLY A 5 6.84 -24.56 8.79
C GLY A 5 5.96 -24.51 7.54
N ALA A 6 6.48 -24.04 6.40
CA ALA A 6 5.69 -23.98 5.16
C ALA A 6 5.21 -25.35 4.69
N THR A 7 6.02 -26.41 4.88
CA THR A 7 5.60 -27.79 4.59
C THR A 7 4.52 -28.27 5.56
N GLU A 8 4.64 -27.92 6.83
CA GLU A 8 3.65 -28.24 7.87
C GLU A 8 2.31 -27.54 7.63
N ALA A 9 2.35 -26.25 7.28
CA ALA A 9 1.19 -25.46 6.91
C ALA A 9 0.51 -25.98 5.65
N LYS A 10 1.29 -26.44 4.67
CA LYS A 10 0.75 -27.09 3.46
C LYS A 10 0.02 -28.38 3.79
N ASN A 11 0.63 -29.23 4.63
CA ASN A 11 0.07 -30.53 4.99
C ASN A 11 -1.14 -30.39 5.93
N ASN A 12 -1.20 -29.31 6.73
CA ASN A 12 -2.26 -29.03 7.69
C ASN A 12 -2.96 -27.70 7.35
N PHE A 13 -3.37 -27.53 6.10
CA PHE A 13 -3.89 -26.26 5.60
C PHE A 13 -5.12 -25.76 6.40
N GLY A 14 -6.01 -26.67 6.82
CA GLY A 14 -7.17 -26.32 7.65
C GLY A 14 -6.77 -25.69 8.98
N LEU A 15 -5.85 -26.33 9.71
CA LEU A 15 -5.31 -25.83 10.99
C LEU A 15 -4.55 -24.51 10.80
N PHE A 16 -3.85 -24.36 9.69
CA PHE A 16 -3.16 -23.12 9.32
C PHE A 16 -4.16 -21.96 9.15
N ILE A 17 -5.23 -22.16 8.39
CA ILE A 17 -6.28 -21.14 8.20
C ILE A 17 -6.99 -20.85 9.51
N GLU A 18 -7.36 -21.88 10.29
CA GLU A 18 -8.00 -21.70 11.60
C GLU A 18 -7.11 -20.88 12.54
N THR A 19 -5.81 -21.20 12.59
CA THR A 19 -4.83 -20.42 13.37
C THR A 19 -4.78 -18.97 12.90
N LEU A 20 -4.70 -18.72 11.58
CA LEU A 20 -4.65 -17.37 11.03
C LEU A 20 -5.94 -16.58 11.33
N MET A 21 -7.09 -17.25 11.32
CA MET A 21 -8.38 -16.64 11.61
C MET A 21 -8.57 -16.30 13.08
N THR A 22 -8.05 -17.15 13.99
CA THR A 22 -8.14 -17.00 15.45
C THR A 22 -7.08 -16.04 16.00
N ASP A 23 -5.81 -16.24 15.64
CA ASP A 23 -4.69 -15.47 16.19
C ASP A 23 -4.46 -14.15 15.44
N GLY A 24 -5.09 -13.98 14.28
CA GLY A 24 -4.96 -12.79 13.42
C GLY A 24 -3.61 -12.69 12.68
N ALA A 25 -2.57 -13.42 13.11
CA ALA A 25 -1.28 -13.47 12.43
C ALA A 25 -0.49 -14.76 12.71
N ILE A 26 0.22 -15.23 11.70
CA ILE A 26 1.11 -16.40 11.76
C ILE A 26 2.41 -16.12 11.01
N ILE A 27 3.52 -16.66 11.51
CA ILE A 27 4.81 -16.64 10.80
C ILE A 27 5.01 -17.99 10.12
N LEU A 28 5.11 -17.98 8.79
CA LEU A 28 5.57 -19.14 8.02
C LEU A 28 7.09 -19.15 7.90
N THR A 29 7.70 -20.30 8.17
CA THR A 29 9.14 -20.52 7.94
C THR A 29 9.37 -21.42 6.73
N ARG A 30 10.20 -20.97 5.79
CA ARG A 30 10.60 -21.75 4.61
C ARG A 30 12.06 -21.52 4.29
N ASN A 31 12.88 -22.57 4.32
CA ASN A 31 14.31 -22.50 3.97
C ASN A 31 15.06 -21.37 4.72
N GLY A 32 14.81 -21.23 6.03
CA GLY A 32 15.39 -20.17 6.86
C GLY A 32 14.77 -18.77 6.70
N ARG A 33 13.87 -18.56 5.72
CA ARG A 33 13.12 -17.31 5.58
C ARG A 33 11.86 -17.33 6.44
N ARG A 34 11.54 -16.17 7.04
CA ARG A 34 10.32 -15.94 7.83
C ARG A 34 9.39 -15.04 7.03
N ILE A 35 8.15 -15.48 6.85
CA ILE A 35 7.10 -14.74 6.14
C ILE A 35 5.98 -14.52 7.16
N ALA A 36 5.68 -13.28 7.50
CA ALA A 36 4.53 -12.96 8.34
C ALA A 36 3.27 -12.88 7.46
N LEU A 37 2.24 -13.60 7.85
CA LEU A 37 0.90 -13.50 7.28
C LEU A 37 -0.04 -13.00 8.35
N CYS A 38 -0.78 -11.95 8.03
CA CYS A 38 -1.79 -11.39 8.91
C CYS A 38 -3.14 -11.51 8.21
N ARG A 39 -4.18 -11.82 8.97
CA ARG A 39 -5.55 -11.65 8.53
C ARG A 39 -5.78 -10.15 8.35
N THR A 40 -6.44 -9.78 7.26
CA THR A 40 -6.90 -8.41 7.03
C THR A 40 -8.41 -8.49 6.85
N THR A 41 -9.16 -7.65 7.55
CA THR A 41 -10.60 -7.54 7.33
C THR A 41 -10.91 -6.65 6.14
N GLU A 42 -12.13 -6.75 5.61
CA GLU A 42 -12.59 -5.90 4.53
C GLU A 42 -12.60 -4.42 4.95
N GLU A 43 -12.96 -4.14 6.20
CA GLU A 43 -12.89 -2.78 6.77
C GLU A 43 -11.45 -2.24 6.79
N GLU A 44 -10.47 -3.05 7.19
CA GLU A 44 -9.04 -2.65 7.19
C GLU A 44 -8.51 -2.41 5.76
N LEU A 45 -9.00 -3.18 4.78
CA LEU A 45 -8.70 -2.96 3.36
C LEU A 45 -9.30 -1.62 2.88
N LEU A 46 -10.57 -1.37 3.20
CA LEU A 46 -11.28 -0.15 2.83
C LEU A 46 -10.68 1.10 3.51
N GLU A 47 -10.23 0.99 4.76
CA GLU A 47 -9.54 2.07 5.48
C GLU A 47 -8.18 2.40 4.84
N ARG A 48 -7.43 1.38 4.42
CA ARG A 48 -6.18 1.58 3.67
C ARG A 48 -6.42 2.25 2.32
N GLU A 49 -7.47 1.86 1.60
CA GLU A 49 -7.84 2.52 0.33
C GLU A 49 -8.33 3.96 0.54
N LYS A 50 -9.12 4.21 1.58
CA LYS A 50 -9.51 5.57 1.98
C LYS A 50 -8.29 6.42 2.30
N ALA A 51 -7.34 5.91 3.09
CA ALA A 51 -6.12 6.65 3.42
C ALA A 51 -5.33 7.05 2.16
N LYS A 52 -5.19 6.14 1.19
CA LYS A 52 -4.59 6.44 -0.12
C LYS A 52 -5.37 7.49 -0.90
N SER A 53 -6.70 7.39 -0.92
CA SER A 53 -7.59 8.37 -1.59
C SER A 53 -7.54 9.75 -0.94
N HIS A 54 -7.44 9.82 0.40
CA HIS A 54 -7.31 11.06 1.16
C HIS A 54 -5.96 11.75 0.92
N ALA A 55 -4.86 11.01 0.78
CA ALA A 55 -3.56 11.56 0.39
C ALA A 55 -3.62 12.18 -1.02
N GLY A 56 -4.20 11.48 -1.98
CA GLY A 56 -4.40 11.99 -3.35
C GLY A 56 -5.35 13.20 -3.42
N ALA A 57 -6.41 13.24 -2.59
CA ALA A 57 -7.33 14.39 -2.51
C ALA A 57 -6.68 15.62 -1.84
N TRP A 58 -5.90 15.39 -0.78
CA TRP A 58 -5.15 16.44 -0.11
C TRP A 58 -4.09 17.04 -1.04
N LEU A 59 -3.38 16.22 -1.81
CA LEU A 59 -2.40 16.71 -2.78
C LEU A 59 -3.06 17.50 -3.91
N ARG A 60 -4.15 16.99 -4.50
CA ARG A 60 -4.93 17.74 -5.51
C ARG A 60 -5.41 19.09 -4.97
N ARG A 61 -5.74 19.18 -3.68
CA ARG A 61 -6.09 20.44 -3.02
C ARG A 61 -4.88 21.36 -2.86
N LYS A 62 -3.71 20.84 -2.49
CA LYS A 62 -2.45 21.62 -2.36
C LYS A 62 -1.96 22.16 -3.70
N LEU A 63 -2.00 21.36 -4.76
CA LEU A 63 -1.59 21.77 -6.12
C LEU A 63 -2.54 22.77 -6.76
N ARG A 64 -3.82 22.78 -6.36
CA ARG A 64 -4.82 23.74 -6.85
C ARG A 64 -4.82 25.07 -6.09
N GLN A 65 -4.13 25.21 -4.96
CA GLN A 65 -4.10 26.50 -4.27
C GLN A 65 -3.09 27.43 -4.96
N PRO A 66 -3.53 28.56 -5.53
CA PRO A 66 -2.61 29.57 -6.01
C PRO A 66 -1.91 30.19 -4.81
N SER A 67 -0.67 29.77 -4.53
CA SER A 67 0.19 30.56 -3.67
C SER A 67 0.44 31.89 -4.38
N SER A 68 0.16 32.98 -3.69
CA SER A 68 0.36 34.34 -4.16
C SER A 68 1.85 34.65 -4.24
N SER A 69 2.52 34.16 -5.28
CA SER A 69 3.82 34.61 -5.82
C SER A 69 4.25 33.54 -6.82
N MET A 70 4.24 33.85 -8.12
CA MET A 70 4.62 32.96 -9.25
C MET A 70 4.38 31.46 -8.99
N ALA A 71 3.23 30.93 -9.40
CA ALA A 71 2.89 29.52 -9.22
C ALA A 71 3.99 28.62 -9.83
N GLN A 72 4.87 28.10 -8.97
CA GLN A 72 5.80 27.03 -9.31
C GLN A 72 4.94 25.81 -9.58
N THR A 73 4.80 25.48 -10.86
CA THR A 73 4.18 24.22 -11.26
C THR A 73 5.08 23.09 -10.80
N ALA A 74 4.68 22.36 -9.76
CA ALA A 74 5.37 21.14 -9.36
C ALA A 74 5.60 20.25 -10.60
N THR A 75 6.84 19.84 -10.80
CA THR A 75 7.28 18.94 -11.86
C THR A 75 6.76 17.53 -11.61
N ALA A 76 6.69 16.70 -12.65
CA ALA A 76 6.22 15.31 -12.52
C ALA A 76 7.05 14.52 -11.49
N GLN A 77 8.35 14.78 -11.41
CA GLN A 77 9.24 14.16 -10.42
C GLN A 77 8.91 14.57 -8.99
N GLU A 78 8.67 15.86 -8.74
CA GLU A 78 8.28 16.34 -7.40
C GLU A 78 6.93 15.77 -6.95
N LEU A 79 6.03 15.49 -7.89
CA LEU A 79 4.75 14.81 -7.61
C LEU A 79 4.94 13.33 -7.27
N MET A 80 5.82 12.62 -7.99
CA MET A 80 6.17 11.23 -7.69
C MET A 80 6.81 11.11 -6.31
N ASP A 81 7.81 11.95 -6.01
CA ASP A 81 8.54 11.92 -4.75
C ASP A 81 7.64 12.29 -3.55
N LEU A 82 6.74 13.28 -3.72
CA LEU A 82 5.82 13.71 -2.67
C LEU A 82 4.73 12.69 -2.36
N MET A 83 4.33 11.90 -3.35
CA MET A 83 3.31 10.86 -3.19
C MET A 83 3.89 9.49 -2.87
N GLU A 84 5.21 9.33 -2.98
CA GLU A 84 5.89 8.04 -2.91
C GLU A 84 5.27 7.01 -3.88
N ILE A 85 4.94 7.46 -5.10
CA ILE A 85 4.36 6.63 -6.18
C ILE A 85 5.36 6.44 -7.31
N ASP A 86 5.17 5.39 -8.10
CA ASP A 86 6.00 5.14 -9.28
C ASP A 86 5.56 5.96 -10.51
N GLU A 87 6.37 5.92 -11.56
CA GLU A 87 6.12 6.65 -12.81
C GLU A 87 4.85 6.18 -13.52
N CYS A 88 4.50 4.90 -13.42
CA CYS A 88 3.30 4.36 -14.05
C CYS A 88 2.05 4.95 -13.39
N GLU A 89 1.99 4.93 -12.06
CA GLU A 89 0.90 5.51 -11.28
C GLU A 89 0.82 7.04 -11.48
N ALA A 90 1.96 7.72 -11.54
CA ALA A 90 1.98 9.17 -11.77
C ALA A 90 1.51 9.56 -13.18
N ARG A 91 1.82 8.76 -14.21
CA ARG A 91 1.32 8.95 -15.58
C ARG A 91 -0.20 8.80 -15.68
N GLU A 92 -0.80 7.90 -14.90
CA GLU A 92 -2.26 7.75 -14.83
C GLU A 92 -2.91 8.93 -14.08
N LEU A 93 -2.26 9.44 -13.04
CA LEU A 93 -2.83 10.48 -12.17
C LEU A 93 -2.63 11.91 -12.69
N PHE A 94 -1.55 12.18 -13.42
CA PHE A 94 -1.15 13.49 -13.91
C PHE A 94 -0.63 13.45 -15.36
N PRO A 95 -1.38 12.88 -16.32
CA PRO A 95 -0.91 12.68 -17.70
C PRO A 95 -0.44 13.96 -18.39
N GLU A 96 -1.00 15.12 -18.02
CA GLU A 96 -0.61 16.44 -18.54
C GLU A 96 0.81 16.86 -18.17
N LYS A 97 1.44 16.21 -17.18
CA LYS A 97 2.83 16.46 -16.77
C LYS A 97 3.85 15.59 -17.49
N PHE A 98 3.38 14.59 -18.23
CA PHE A 98 4.22 13.62 -18.97
C PHE A 98 4.02 13.71 -20.49
N ALA A 99 3.32 14.74 -20.96
CA ALA A 99 2.97 14.95 -22.36
C ALA A 99 3.96 15.84 -23.15
N GLU A 100 5.11 16.18 -22.55
CA GLU A 100 6.23 16.88 -23.22
C GLU A 100 7.28 15.91 -23.78
#